data_AF-A0A4Y3KRU1-F1
#
_entry.id   AF-A0A4Y3KRU1-F1
#
_cell.length_a   1.000
_cell.length_b   1.000
_cell.length_c   1.000
_cell.angle_alpha   90.00
_cell.angle_beta   90.00
_cell.angle_gamma   90.00
#
_symmetry.space_group_name_H-M   'P 1'
#
loop_
_entity.id
_entity.type
_entity.pdbx_description
1 polymer ?
#
loop_
_entity_poly.entity_id
_entity_poly.type
_entity_poly.pdbx_seq_one_letter_code
_entity_poly.pdbx_strand_id
1 'polypeptide(L)'
;MTTVSRAAAGRARLRRRVAAALVVVLSLALVTTTVAHAANLSLSAPQRPYATTKARCANGPVTVTPTGTPSNGQYTQVRVSGISGTCATGAVRVATGADASWTQTFMSTSATAVTSGALTATGAAFTPPDTSGGKAFVLLDGWPVPATWTFTPPSLPALSCQTFTPSGAPLATPCQAVVTGGSEWGNPLNVFYRGIRVTTTSTTAVRWRVTIRFTDTSVFPFVPEKVAEGSGGDAQLVAGSSTCTPTPVAVMTGNPGHGQVSISAGSPAQFQIAGTRNGASYGTVVLDCS
;
A
#
# COMPACT_ATOMS: atom_id res chain seq x y z
N MET A 1 85.55 -14.78 33.83
CA MET A 1 85.51 -13.45 33.20
C MET A 1 84.05 -13.08 32.97
N THR A 2 83.72 -11.86 33.33
CA THR A 2 82.41 -11.28 33.67
C THR A 2 81.53 -11.04 32.43
N THR A 3 80.23 -11.35 32.48
CA THR A 3 79.19 -10.62 31.73
C THR A 3 77.82 -10.84 32.37
N VAL A 4 77.43 -9.89 33.22
CA VAL A 4 76.11 -9.76 33.86
C VAL A 4 75.35 -8.60 33.21
N SER A 5 74.03 -8.79 33.05
CA SER A 5 72.98 -7.76 33.01
C SER A 5 72.91 -6.80 31.82
N ARG A 6 72.04 -7.12 30.83
CA ARG A 6 71.32 -6.11 30.01
C ARG A 6 69.88 -6.46 29.58
N ALA A 7 69.24 -7.50 30.13
CA ALA A 7 67.91 -7.93 29.64
C ALA A 7 66.69 -7.50 30.50
N ALA A 8 66.89 -6.95 31.71
CA ALA A 8 65.77 -6.63 32.61
C ALA A 8 65.21 -5.20 32.45
N ALA A 9 65.97 -4.26 31.89
CA ALA A 9 65.58 -2.84 31.82
C ALA A 9 64.57 -2.52 30.69
N GLY A 10 64.45 -3.37 29.66
CA GLY A 10 63.56 -3.14 28.51
C GLY A 10 62.08 -3.44 28.80
N ARG A 11 61.80 -4.52 29.55
CA ARG A 11 60.43 -4.95 29.85
C ARG A 11 59.69 -3.99 30.80
N ALA A 12 60.42 -3.35 31.72
CA ALA A 12 59.85 -2.36 32.62
C ALA A 12 59.42 -1.06 31.88
N ARG A 13 60.19 -0.63 30.88
CA ARG A 13 59.85 0.55 30.06
C ARG A 13 58.67 0.31 29.14
N LEU A 14 58.54 -0.90 28.59
CA LEU A 14 57.40 -1.28 27.74
C LEU A 14 56.09 -1.35 28.55
N ARG A 15 56.12 -1.94 29.76
CA ARG A 15 54.95 -1.99 30.65
C ARG A 15 54.48 -0.60 31.10
N ARG A 16 55.40 0.33 31.37
CA ARG A 16 55.05 1.73 31.70
C ARG A 16 54.42 2.47 30.52
N ARG A 17 54.90 2.24 29.29
CA ARG A 17 54.33 2.88 28.08
C ARG A 17 52.94 2.35 27.76
N VAL A 18 52.70 1.05 27.93
CA VAL A 18 51.36 0.45 27.74
C VAL A 18 50.38 0.94 28.81
N ALA A 19 50.80 1.00 30.07
CA ALA A 19 49.96 1.54 31.14
C ALA A 19 49.59 3.01 30.91
N ALA A 20 50.55 3.84 30.48
CA ALA A 20 50.30 5.24 30.15
C ALA A 20 49.35 5.41 28.95
N ALA A 21 49.52 4.61 27.89
CA ALA A 21 48.61 4.63 26.75
C ALA A 21 47.19 4.21 27.14
N LEU A 22 47.06 3.21 28.01
CA LEU A 22 45.75 2.74 28.47
C LEU A 22 45.05 3.78 29.35
N VAL A 23 45.79 4.50 30.21
CA VAL A 23 45.24 5.64 30.97
C VAL A 23 44.80 6.78 30.05
N VAL A 24 45.56 7.09 28.99
CA VAL A 24 45.19 8.13 28.02
C VAL A 24 43.93 7.72 27.23
N VAL A 25 43.83 6.47 26.80
CA VAL A 25 42.63 5.97 26.10
C VAL A 25 41.42 5.94 27.04
N LEU A 26 41.58 5.54 28.30
CA LEU A 26 40.49 5.55 29.28
C LEU A 26 40.03 6.98 29.60
N SER A 27 40.96 7.92 29.76
CA SER A 27 40.63 9.32 30.00
C SER A 27 40.00 9.99 28.78
N LEU A 28 40.39 9.63 27.56
CA LEU A 28 39.73 10.10 26.35
C LEU A 28 38.30 9.55 26.23
N ALA A 29 38.07 8.29 26.60
CA ALA A 29 36.73 7.68 26.63
C ALA A 29 35.80 8.31 27.69
N LEU A 30 36.34 8.76 28.82
CA LEU A 30 35.60 9.50 29.85
C LEU A 30 35.26 10.94 29.45
N VAL A 31 36.02 11.54 28.53
CA VAL A 31 35.76 12.91 28.04
C VAL A 31 34.77 12.91 26.86
N THR A 32 34.64 11.80 26.11
CA THR A 32 33.68 11.67 25.00
C THR A 32 32.31 11.13 25.42
N THR A 33 32.08 10.83 26.70
CA THR A 33 30.72 10.72 27.24
C THR A 33 30.14 12.11 27.38
N THR A 34 29.86 12.76 26.24
CA THR A 34 29.02 13.93 26.21
C THR A 34 27.67 13.54 26.81
N VAL A 35 27.23 14.34 27.77
CA VAL A 35 25.88 14.26 28.32
C VAL A 35 24.93 14.26 27.13
N ALA A 36 24.14 13.20 26.95
CA ALA A 36 23.08 13.23 25.96
C ALA A 36 22.25 14.49 26.28
N HIS A 37 22.25 15.47 25.38
CA HIS A 37 21.45 16.68 25.50
C HIS A 37 19.97 16.29 25.34
N ALA A 38 19.42 15.62 26.35
CA ALA A 38 17.99 15.60 26.59
C ALA A 38 17.60 17.04 26.95
N ALA A 39 17.11 17.76 25.95
CA ALA A 39 16.38 19.03 26.03
C ALA A 39 16.76 19.95 27.22
N ASN A 40 17.49 21.03 26.95
CA ASN A 40 17.39 22.24 27.78
C ASN A 40 15.96 22.80 27.63
N LEU A 41 15.00 22.15 28.29
CA LEU A 41 13.71 22.74 28.59
C LEU A 41 14.02 23.81 29.66
N SER A 42 14.12 25.06 29.23
CA SER A 42 14.36 26.19 30.12
C SER A 42 13.21 26.27 31.13
N LEU A 43 13.43 25.70 32.31
CA LEU A 43 12.51 25.81 33.44
C LEU A 43 12.71 27.22 34.01
N SER A 44 11.91 28.17 33.54
CA SER A 44 11.93 29.57 33.94
C SER A 44 11.51 29.82 35.39
N ALA A 45 11.27 28.77 36.18
CA ALA A 45 11.04 28.80 37.63
C ALA A 45 11.18 27.38 38.21
N PRO A 46 11.41 27.23 39.53
CA PRO A 46 11.25 25.94 40.21
C PRO A 46 9.79 25.47 40.11
N GLN A 47 9.48 24.70 39.07
CA GLN A 47 8.22 23.96 38.98
C GLN A 47 8.38 22.68 39.79
N ARG A 48 7.51 22.47 40.78
CA ARG A 48 7.47 21.19 41.50
C ARG A 48 7.14 20.10 40.48
N PRO A 49 7.90 18.99 40.43
CA PRO A 49 7.53 17.86 39.58
C PRO A 49 6.12 17.41 39.99
N TYR A 50 5.20 17.45 39.03
CA TYR A 50 3.84 16.99 39.20
C TYR A 50 3.60 15.85 38.21
N ALA A 51 3.04 14.75 38.71
CA ALA A 51 2.58 13.65 37.90
C ALA A 51 1.06 13.56 38.04
N THR A 52 0.36 13.50 36.91
CA THR A 52 -1.07 13.21 36.87
C THR A 52 -1.27 11.86 36.20
N THR A 53 -2.04 11.00 36.84
CA THR A 53 -2.49 9.74 36.25
C THR A 53 -3.90 9.94 35.73
N LYS A 54 -4.08 9.91 34.41
CA LYS A 54 -5.41 9.95 33.79
C LYS A 54 -5.89 8.51 33.60
N ALA A 55 -7.10 8.18 34.03
CA ALA A 55 -7.69 6.88 33.74
C ALA A 55 -7.98 6.75 32.24
N ARG A 56 -7.94 5.53 31.71
CA ARG A 56 -8.41 5.24 30.34
C ARG A 56 -9.90 5.52 30.27
N CYS A 57 -10.35 6.21 29.23
CA CYS A 57 -11.77 6.49 29.02
C CYS A 57 -12.51 5.35 28.29
N ALA A 58 -11.76 4.37 27.74
CA ALA A 58 -12.27 3.19 27.05
C ALA A 58 -11.27 2.01 27.17
N ASN A 59 -11.80 0.77 27.16
CA ASN A 59 -10.98 -0.44 27.27
C ASN A 59 -10.82 -1.21 25.94
N GLY A 60 -11.68 -0.97 24.94
CA GLY A 60 -11.59 -1.61 23.61
C GLY A 60 -11.94 -3.11 23.60
N PRO A 61 -11.90 -3.78 22.43
CA PRO A 61 -11.44 -3.26 21.14
C PRO A 61 -12.52 -2.46 20.38
N VAL A 62 -12.08 -1.49 19.57
CA VAL A 62 -12.94 -0.74 18.65
C VAL A 62 -12.82 -1.29 17.23
N THR A 63 -13.85 -1.10 16.41
CA THR A 63 -13.84 -1.47 14.98
C THR A 63 -13.68 -0.24 14.11
N VAL A 64 -12.79 -0.33 13.14
CA VAL A 64 -12.42 0.77 12.22
C VAL A 64 -12.71 0.34 10.79
N THR A 65 -13.54 1.12 10.10
CA THR A 65 -14.00 0.86 8.72
C THR A 65 -13.92 2.14 7.89
N PRO A 66 -13.57 2.08 6.60
CA PRO A 66 -13.78 3.24 5.73
C PRO A 66 -15.29 3.53 5.62
N THR A 67 -15.66 4.78 5.42
CA THR A 67 -17.08 5.19 5.34
C THR A 67 -17.29 6.31 4.32
N GLY A 68 -18.54 6.56 3.96
CA GLY A 68 -18.93 7.52 2.94
C GLY A 68 -18.95 6.92 1.54
N THR A 69 -19.33 7.73 0.55
CA THR A 69 -19.36 7.31 -0.86
C THR A 69 -17.95 7.41 -1.44
N PRO A 70 -17.36 6.32 -1.94
CA PRO A 70 -16.03 6.38 -2.55
C PRO A 70 -16.07 7.14 -3.87
N SER A 71 -14.99 7.86 -4.17
CA SER A 71 -14.72 8.46 -5.48
C SER A 71 -13.46 7.84 -6.05
N ASN A 72 -13.55 7.24 -7.24
CA ASN A 72 -12.43 6.51 -7.87
C ASN A 72 -11.80 5.43 -6.96
N GLY A 73 -12.63 4.77 -6.14
CA GLY A 73 -12.16 3.74 -5.18
C GLY A 73 -11.47 4.29 -3.93
N GLN A 74 -11.36 5.62 -3.80
CA GLN A 74 -10.81 6.28 -2.63
C GLN A 74 -11.90 6.76 -1.69
N TYR A 75 -11.59 6.75 -0.40
CA TYR A 75 -12.44 7.27 0.67
C TYR A 75 -11.74 8.46 1.31
N THR A 76 -12.50 9.36 1.93
CA THR A 76 -11.97 10.51 2.69
C THR A 76 -12.32 10.42 4.18
N GLN A 77 -12.99 9.34 4.58
CA GLN A 77 -13.52 9.17 5.92
C GLN A 77 -13.31 7.76 6.45
N VAL A 78 -13.09 7.67 7.77
CA VAL A 78 -13.00 6.43 8.52
C VAL A 78 -13.94 6.52 9.72
N ARG A 79 -14.80 5.51 9.87
CA ARG A 79 -15.66 5.35 11.03
C ARG A 79 -15.00 4.45 12.06
N VAL A 80 -14.98 4.90 13.31
CA VAL A 80 -14.62 4.10 14.48
C VAL A 80 -15.90 3.82 15.27
N SER A 81 -16.11 2.57 15.68
CA SER A 81 -17.31 2.14 16.38
C SER A 81 -17.01 1.14 17.50
N GLY A 82 -17.97 0.93 18.39
CA GLY A 82 -17.77 0.10 19.58
C GLY A 82 -16.96 0.81 20.66
N ILE A 83 -16.96 2.14 20.68
CA ILE A 83 -16.30 2.92 21.73
C ILE A 83 -17.11 2.77 23.02
N SER A 84 -16.61 1.94 23.93
CA SER A 84 -17.12 1.81 25.28
C SER A 84 -16.59 2.94 26.17
N GLY A 85 -17.43 3.55 27.01
CA GLY A 85 -16.99 4.52 28.02
C GLY A 85 -17.28 5.97 27.66
N THR A 86 -16.48 6.90 28.19
CA THR A 86 -16.81 8.34 28.24
C THR A 86 -15.80 9.22 27.51
N CYS A 87 -15.06 8.66 26.55
CA CYS A 87 -14.12 9.44 25.76
C CYS A 87 -14.87 10.53 24.99
N ALA A 88 -14.41 11.77 25.06
CA ALA A 88 -15.04 12.90 24.38
C ALA A 88 -14.57 13.04 22.93
N THR A 89 -13.32 12.71 22.65
CA THR A 89 -12.69 12.88 21.34
C THR A 89 -11.82 11.70 20.94
N GLY A 90 -11.56 11.56 19.65
CA GLY A 90 -10.59 10.61 19.15
C GLY A 90 -10.02 10.92 17.78
N ALA A 91 -8.91 10.26 17.47
CA ALA A 91 -8.24 10.33 16.17
C ALA A 91 -7.87 8.91 15.72
N VAL A 92 -7.81 8.70 14.41
CA VAL A 92 -7.50 7.39 13.81
C VAL A 92 -6.43 7.51 12.74
N ARG A 93 -5.60 6.48 12.68
CA ARG A 93 -4.60 6.25 11.63
C ARG A 93 -4.80 4.85 11.07
N VAL A 94 -4.68 4.71 9.76
CA VAL A 94 -4.71 3.40 9.08
C VAL A 94 -3.43 3.23 8.28
N ALA A 95 -2.76 2.12 8.47
CA ALA A 95 -1.55 1.76 7.73
C ALA A 95 -1.77 0.44 6.98
N THR A 96 -1.01 0.27 5.91
CA THR A 96 -0.89 -0.99 5.17
C THR A 96 0.55 -1.47 5.25
N GLY A 97 0.76 -2.79 5.26
CA GLY A 97 2.09 -3.36 5.36
C GLY A 97 2.14 -4.75 5.97
N ALA A 98 3.33 -5.32 5.98
CA ALA A 98 3.66 -6.58 6.64
C ALA A 98 4.92 -6.41 7.48
N ASP A 99 4.99 -7.15 8.59
CA ASP A 99 6.12 -7.17 9.50
C ASP A 99 6.53 -5.79 10.02
N ALA A 100 7.76 -5.35 9.73
CA ALA A 100 8.33 -4.09 10.18
C ALA A 100 8.16 -2.92 9.18
N SER A 101 7.57 -3.17 8.00
CA SER A 101 7.37 -2.15 6.97
C SER A 101 5.90 -1.72 6.91
N TRP A 102 5.62 -0.53 7.44
CA TRP A 102 4.27 0.05 7.47
C TRP A 102 4.23 1.37 6.70
N THR A 103 3.28 1.49 5.78
CA THR A 103 2.99 2.74 5.07
C THR A 103 1.66 3.30 5.56
N GLN A 104 1.68 4.56 6.00
CA GLN A 104 0.47 5.26 6.41
C GLN A 104 -0.42 5.50 5.18
N THR A 105 -1.67 5.01 5.22
CA THR A 105 -2.66 5.23 4.14
C THR A 105 -3.68 6.28 4.51
N PHE A 106 -4.07 6.37 5.79
CA PHE A 106 -5.00 7.40 6.29
C PHE A 106 -4.53 7.99 7.62
N MET A 107 -4.68 9.31 7.78
CA MET A 107 -4.51 9.99 9.06
C MET A 107 -5.64 11.01 9.22
N SER A 108 -6.28 11.01 10.39
CA SER A 108 -7.24 12.07 10.74
C SER A 108 -6.58 13.45 10.68
N THR A 109 -7.28 14.42 10.09
CA THR A 109 -6.84 15.83 10.06
C THR A 109 -6.92 16.49 11.44
N SER A 110 -7.88 16.06 12.26
CA SER A 110 -8.09 16.56 13.63
C SER A 110 -8.72 15.49 14.52
N ALA A 111 -8.72 15.74 15.83
CA ALA A 111 -9.52 14.96 16.78
C ALA A 111 -11.01 15.23 16.53
N THR A 112 -11.81 14.17 16.49
CA THR A 112 -13.25 14.21 16.23
C THR A 112 -14.01 13.88 17.50
N ALA A 113 -15.15 14.53 17.72
CA ALA A 113 -16.04 14.22 18.83
C ALA A 113 -16.56 12.77 18.75
N VAL A 114 -16.63 12.10 19.89
CA VAL A 114 -17.28 10.80 20.05
C VAL A 114 -18.75 11.04 20.34
N THR A 115 -19.63 10.50 19.51
CA THR A 115 -21.08 10.59 19.66
C THR A 115 -21.67 9.20 19.59
N SER A 116 -22.45 8.82 20.61
CA SER A 116 -23.15 7.53 20.68
C SER A 116 -22.23 6.32 20.47
N GLY A 117 -21.05 6.32 21.10
CA GLY A 117 -20.10 5.20 21.02
C GLY A 117 -19.38 5.05 19.67
N ALA A 118 -19.38 6.10 18.84
CA ALA A 118 -18.70 6.13 17.55
C ALA A 118 -18.10 7.52 17.25
N LEU A 119 -17.17 7.57 16.30
CA LEU A 119 -16.72 8.82 15.67
C LEU A 119 -16.47 8.58 14.17
N THR A 120 -16.54 9.64 13.38
CA THR A 120 -16.18 9.61 11.95
C THR A 120 -15.06 10.60 11.70
N ALA A 121 -13.85 10.09 11.55
CA ALA A 121 -12.69 10.91 11.24
C ALA A 121 -12.63 11.22 9.74
N THR A 122 -12.21 12.43 9.40
CA THR A 122 -11.96 12.89 8.02
C THR A 122 -10.46 13.01 7.78
N GLY A 123 -10.05 12.85 6.53
CA GLY A 123 -8.64 12.92 6.13
C GLY A 123 -8.47 13.12 4.63
N ALA A 124 -7.22 13.06 4.18
CA ALA A 124 -6.91 13.00 2.75
C ALA A 124 -7.54 11.76 2.10
N ALA A 125 -7.79 11.83 0.79
CA ALA A 125 -8.30 10.70 0.04
C ALA A 125 -7.31 9.53 0.08
N PHE A 126 -7.80 8.32 0.34
CA PHE A 126 -6.97 7.12 0.45
C PHE A 126 -7.68 5.89 -0.12
N THR A 127 -6.89 4.93 -0.60
CA THR A 127 -7.36 3.59 -0.95
C THR A 127 -7.30 2.71 0.30
N PRO A 128 -8.44 2.22 0.83
CA PRO A 128 -8.41 1.43 2.04
C PRO A 128 -7.77 0.05 1.78
N PRO A 129 -6.80 -0.39 2.59
CA PRO A 129 -6.30 -1.75 2.50
C PRO A 129 -7.40 -2.73 2.87
N ASP A 130 -7.37 -3.94 2.32
CA ASP A 130 -8.27 -5.01 2.76
C ASP A 130 -8.04 -5.37 4.24
N THR A 131 -8.94 -6.18 4.80
CA THR A 131 -8.86 -6.64 6.20
C THR A 131 -7.53 -7.31 6.55
N SER A 132 -6.93 -8.06 5.63
CA SER A 132 -5.66 -8.76 5.87
C SER A 132 -4.45 -7.83 5.88
N GLY A 133 -4.40 -6.86 4.96
CA GLY A 133 -3.28 -5.93 4.80
C GLY A 133 -3.36 -4.67 5.67
N GLY A 134 -4.54 -4.36 6.21
CA GLY A 134 -4.74 -3.16 7.00
C GLY A 134 -4.45 -3.32 8.50
N LYS A 135 -3.99 -2.23 9.12
CA LYS A 135 -3.96 -2.05 10.57
C LYS A 135 -4.48 -0.66 10.93
N ALA A 136 -5.23 -0.58 12.01
CA ALA A 136 -5.77 0.67 12.51
C ALA A 136 -5.19 0.99 13.89
N PHE A 137 -4.91 2.27 14.11
CA PHE A 137 -4.47 2.82 15.40
C PHE A 137 -5.45 3.91 15.80
N VAL A 138 -6.07 3.76 16.97
CA VAL A 138 -7.06 4.70 17.49
C VAL A 138 -6.54 5.31 18.79
N LEU A 139 -6.59 6.63 18.88
CA LEU A 139 -6.36 7.39 20.09
C LEU A 139 -7.70 7.98 20.55
N LEU A 140 -8.10 7.71 21.79
CA LEU A 140 -9.27 8.32 22.42
C LEU A 140 -8.84 9.14 23.64
N ASP A 141 -9.14 10.44 23.65
CA ASP A 141 -8.70 11.42 24.66
C ASP A 141 -7.21 11.31 25.05
N GLY A 142 -6.37 10.98 24.06
CA GLY A 142 -4.92 10.81 24.19
C GLY A 142 -4.45 9.39 24.52
N TRP A 143 -5.37 8.45 24.78
CA TRP A 143 -5.04 7.06 25.11
C TRP A 143 -5.13 6.13 23.89
N PRO A 144 -4.12 5.28 23.63
CA PRO A 144 -4.23 4.24 22.61
C PRO A 144 -5.21 3.16 23.04
N VAL A 145 -6.13 2.83 22.13
CA VAL A 145 -7.15 1.79 22.30
C VAL A 145 -6.95 0.71 21.25
N PRO A 146 -7.00 -0.59 21.60
CA PRO A 146 -6.94 -1.67 20.63
C PRO A 146 -8.00 -1.50 19.54
N ALA A 147 -7.60 -1.61 18.28
CA ALA A 147 -8.47 -1.37 17.14
C ALA A 147 -8.34 -2.50 16.11
N THR A 148 -9.48 -2.92 15.57
CA THR A 148 -9.54 -3.88 14.46
C THR A 148 -9.92 -3.13 13.20
N TRP A 149 -9.10 -3.25 12.16
CA TRP A 149 -9.44 -2.77 10.83
C TRP A 149 -10.28 -3.81 10.10
N THR A 150 -11.37 -3.37 9.47
CA THR A 150 -12.21 -4.23 8.63
C THR A 150 -12.57 -3.52 7.35
N PHE A 151 -12.21 -4.12 6.22
CA PHE A 151 -12.65 -3.67 4.90
C PHE A 151 -12.63 -4.83 3.92
N THR A 152 -13.79 -5.09 3.32
CA THR A 152 -13.87 -5.97 2.15
C THR A 152 -14.07 -5.05 0.95
N PRO A 153 -13.07 -4.92 0.06
CA PRO A 153 -13.24 -4.16 -1.17
C PRO A 153 -14.47 -4.68 -1.93
N PRO A 154 -15.28 -3.81 -2.56
CA PRO A 154 -16.33 -4.26 -3.45
C PRO A 154 -15.74 -5.20 -4.51
N SER A 155 -16.31 -6.41 -4.61
CA SER A 155 -15.97 -7.35 -5.67
C SER A 155 -16.49 -6.77 -6.98
N LEU A 156 -15.62 -6.06 -7.71
CA LEU A 156 -15.91 -5.81 -9.13
C LEU A 156 -15.81 -7.16 -9.86
N PRO A 157 -16.65 -7.40 -10.88
CA PRO A 157 -16.44 -8.53 -11.77
C PRO A 157 -15.01 -8.49 -12.32
N ALA A 158 -14.45 -9.66 -12.60
CA ALA A 158 -13.10 -9.79 -13.18
C ALA A 158 -12.88 -8.89 -14.41
N LEU A 159 -13.98 -8.57 -15.12
CA LEU A 159 -14.06 -7.62 -16.21
C LEU A 159 -15.15 -6.58 -15.92
N SER A 160 -14.83 -5.30 -16.00
CA SER A 160 -15.82 -4.22 -16.09
C SER A 160 -15.58 -3.36 -17.33
N CYS A 161 -16.63 -2.73 -17.85
CA CYS A 161 -16.58 -1.97 -19.09
C CYS A 161 -17.30 -0.62 -18.95
N GLN A 162 -16.73 0.44 -19.53
CA GLN A 162 -17.34 1.77 -19.65
C GLN A 162 -17.15 2.36 -21.05
N THR A 163 -18.16 3.04 -21.57
CA THR A 163 -18.10 3.76 -22.85
C THR A 163 -17.82 5.26 -22.65
N PHE A 164 -17.23 5.89 -23.66
CA PHE A 164 -16.86 7.30 -23.65
C PHE A 164 -17.17 7.97 -24.99
N THR A 165 -17.42 9.27 -24.96
CA THR A 165 -17.46 10.12 -26.15
C THR A 165 -16.08 10.15 -26.83
N PRO A 166 -15.99 10.58 -28.10
CA PRO A 166 -14.70 10.85 -28.74
C PRO A 166 -13.85 11.89 -27.98
N SER A 167 -14.48 12.82 -27.25
CA SER A 167 -13.81 13.79 -26.39
C SER A 167 -13.38 13.24 -25.02
N GLY A 168 -13.73 11.99 -24.70
CA GLY A 168 -13.32 11.30 -23.47
C GLY A 168 -14.27 11.44 -22.28
N ALA A 169 -15.46 12.00 -22.45
CA ALA A 169 -16.48 12.06 -21.41
C ALA A 169 -17.19 10.71 -21.27
N PRO A 170 -17.49 10.22 -20.05
CA PRO A 170 -18.19 8.95 -19.86
C PRO A 170 -19.61 9.01 -20.44
N LEU A 171 -20.04 7.91 -21.04
CA LEU A 171 -21.39 7.75 -21.58
C LEU A 171 -22.21 6.80 -20.69
N ALA A 172 -23.53 7.00 -20.66
CA ALA A 172 -24.47 6.09 -19.98
C ALA A 172 -24.72 4.80 -20.78
N THR A 173 -24.33 4.76 -22.05
CA THR A 173 -24.54 3.60 -22.92
C THR A 173 -23.73 2.41 -22.39
N PRO A 174 -24.37 1.27 -22.10
CA PRO A 174 -23.66 0.14 -21.52
C PRO A 174 -22.68 -0.44 -22.54
N CYS A 175 -21.55 -0.92 -22.01
CA CYS A 175 -20.74 -1.90 -22.71
C CYS A 175 -20.51 -3.11 -21.81
N GLN A 176 -20.21 -4.23 -22.45
CA GLN A 176 -19.99 -5.50 -21.79
C GLN A 176 -18.65 -6.05 -22.25
N ALA A 177 -17.85 -6.54 -21.30
CA ALA A 177 -16.64 -7.29 -21.57
C ALA A 177 -16.83 -8.72 -21.08
N VAL A 178 -16.55 -9.70 -21.95
CA VAL A 178 -16.69 -11.13 -21.63
C VAL A 178 -15.45 -11.89 -22.06
N VAL A 179 -15.11 -12.95 -21.34
CA VAL A 179 -14.12 -13.93 -21.79
C VAL A 179 -14.76 -14.80 -22.86
N THR A 180 -14.18 -14.83 -24.06
CA THR A 180 -14.70 -15.59 -25.21
C THR A 180 -14.01 -16.93 -25.44
N GLY A 181 -12.90 -17.16 -24.75
CA GLY A 181 -12.15 -18.40 -24.84
C GLY A 181 -10.85 -18.31 -24.07
N GLY A 182 -10.18 -19.45 -23.94
CA GLY A 182 -8.86 -19.51 -23.34
C GLY A 182 -8.12 -20.76 -23.78
N SER A 183 -6.80 -20.65 -23.78
CA SER A 183 -5.90 -21.76 -24.07
C SER A 183 -4.83 -21.79 -23.00
N GLU A 184 -4.43 -23.00 -22.62
CA GLU A 184 -3.42 -23.23 -21.60
C GLU A 184 -2.43 -24.24 -22.17
N TRP A 185 -1.13 -23.93 -22.07
CA TRP A 185 -0.09 -24.81 -22.57
C TRP A 185 1.21 -24.67 -21.78
N GLY A 186 2.17 -25.53 -22.11
CA GLY A 186 3.41 -25.72 -21.36
C GLY A 186 3.32 -26.88 -20.39
N ASN A 187 4.49 -27.41 -19.98
CA ASN A 187 4.59 -28.48 -18.99
C ASN A 187 5.57 -28.07 -17.88
N PRO A 188 5.11 -27.84 -16.63
CA PRO A 188 3.69 -27.79 -16.23
C PRO A 188 2.93 -26.66 -16.95
N LEU A 189 1.59 -26.72 -16.99
CA LEU A 189 0.75 -25.66 -17.58
C LEU A 189 1.10 -24.31 -16.95
N ASN A 190 1.94 -23.56 -17.66
CA ASN A 190 2.51 -22.33 -17.15
C ASN A 190 2.19 -21.15 -18.04
N VAL A 191 1.66 -21.35 -19.25
CA VAL A 191 1.27 -20.29 -20.16
C VAL A 191 -0.25 -20.28 -20.33
N PHE A 192 -0.86 -19.12 -20.12
CA PHE A 192 -2.30 -18.93 -20.13
C PHE A 192 -2.67 -17.85 -21.12
N TYR A 193 -3.78 -18.06 -21.82
CA TYR A 193 -4.40 -17.10 -22.73
C TYR A 193 -5.89 -16.97 -22.41
N ARG A 194 -6.40 -15.74 -22.48
CA ARG A 194 -7.82 -15.41 -22.36
C ARG A 194 -8.19 -14.44 -23.46
N GLY A 195 -9.11 -14.84 -24.34
CA GLY A 195 -9.73 -13.95 -25.31
C GLY A 195 -10.82 -13.12 -24.64
N ILE A 196 -10.81 -11.82 -24.87
CA ILE A 196 -11.80 -10.86 -24.35
C ILE A 196 -12.53 -10.24 -25.53
N ARG A 197 -13.86 -10.16 -25.43
CA ARG A 197 -14.71 -9.45 -26.39
C ARG A 197 -15.46 -8.34 -25.69
N VAL A 198 -15.44 -7.16 -26.31
CA VAL A 198 -16.12 -5.95 -25.83
C VAL A 198 -17.25 -5.60 -26.78
N THR A 199 -18.46 -5.49 -26.26
CA THR A 199 -19.68 -5.17 -27.01
C THR A 199 -20.35 -3.94 -26.41
N THR A 200 -21.17 -3.26 -27.21
CA THR A 200 -22.07 -2.20 -26.76
C THR A 200 -23.38 -2.29 -27.51
N THR A 201 -24.44 -1.72 -26.94
CA THR A 201 -25.74 -1.52 -27.62
C THR A 201 -25.79 -0.23 -28.44
N SER A 202 -24.74 0.61 -28.37
CA SER A 202 -24.67 1.88 -29.10
C SER A 202 -24.71 1.65 -30.61
N THR A 203 -25.69 2.21 -31.32
CA THR A 203 -25.70 2.20 -32.80
C THR A 203 -24.68 3.17 -33.41
N THR A 204 -24.23 4.16 -32.63
CA THR A 204 -23.13 5.06 -32.99
C THR A 204 -21.81 4.56 -32.43
N ALA A 205 -20.71 4.82 -33.13
CA ALA A 205 -19.38 4.44 -32.68
C ALA A 205 -19.00 5.20 -31.39
N VAL A 206 -18.64 4.46 -30.34
CA VAL A 206 -18.24 5.01 -29.04
C VAL A 206 -16.87 4.47 -28.64
N ARG A 207 -16.10 5.27 -27.90
CA ARG A 207 -14.86 4.78 -27.28
C ARG A 207 -15.20 3.88 -26.10
N TRP A 208 -14.28 2.99 -25.75
CA TRP A 208 -14.49 2.01 -24.69
C TRP A 208 -13.26 1.88 -23.80
N ARG A 209 -13.50 1.47 -22.56
CA ARG A 209 -12.49 1.10 -21.58
C ARG A 209 -12.93 -0.17 -20.85
N VAL A 210 -12.05 -1.15 -20.80
CA VAL A 210 -12.24 -2.35 -19.97
C VAL A 210 -11.25 -2.30 -18.82
N THR A 211 -11.74 -2.50 -17.60
CA THR A 211 -10.90 -2.68 -16.41
C THR A 211 -10.91 -4.15 -16.04
N ILE A 212 -9.72 -4.72 -15.90
CA ILE A 212 -9.49 -6.15 -15.67
C ILE A 212 -8.81 -6.30 -14.33
N ARG A 213 -9.40 -7.10 -13.45
CA ARG A 213 -8.82 -7.42 -12.15
C ARG A 213 -8.29 -8.85 -12.16
N PHE A 214 -6.99 -8.98 -11.93
CA PHE A 214 -6.32 -10.29 -11.89
C PHE A 214 -6.37 -10.94 -10.50
N THR A 215 -7.14 -10.39 -9.55
CA THR A 215 -7.43 -11.07 -8.27
C THR A 215 -8.37 -12.26 -8.41
N ASP A 216 -9.21 -12.27 -9.44
CA ASP A 216 -10.11 -13.39 -9.67
C ASP A 216 -9.34 -14.52 -10.34
N THR A 217 -8.67 -15.35 -9.53
CA THR A 217 -7.88 -16.49 -10.00
C THR A 217 -8.73 -17.60 -10.60
N SER A 218 -10.06 -17.57 -10.43
CA SER A 218 -10.97 -18.49 -11.13
C SER A 218 -11.09 -18.13 -12.62
N VAL A 219 -10.98 -16.85 -12.95
CA VAL A 219 -11.03 -16.34 -14.33
C VAL A 219 -9.62 -16.17 -14.92
N PHE A 220 -8.69 -15.61 -14.13
CA PHE A 220 -7.32 -15.30 -14.50
C PHE A 220 -6.31 -16.00 -13.56
N PRO A 221 -6.03 -17.30 -13.74
CA PRO A 221 -5.10 -18.07 -12.89
C PRO A 221 -3.61 -17.82 -13.22
N PHE A 222 -3.27 -16.61 -13.65
CA PHE A 222 -1.93 -16.24 -14.13
C PHE A 222 -1.64 -14.76 -13.88
N VAL A 223 -0.36 -14.43 -13.81
CA VAL A 223 0.11 -13.04 -13.82
C VAL A 223 0.11 -12.57 -15.27
N PRO A 224 -0.56 -11.45 -15.62
CA PRO A 224 -0.56 -10.95 -16.99
C PRO A 224 0.85 -10.50 -17.39
N GLU A 225 1.34 -11.00 -18.51
CA GLU A 225 2.63 -10.63 -19.07
C GLU A 225 2.48 -9.91 -20.41
N LYS A 226 1.42 -10.17 -21.15
CA LYS A 226 1.24 -9.57 -22.47
C LYS A 226 -0.22 -9.44 -22.82
N VAL A 227 -0.49 -8.42 -23.63
CA VAL A 227 -1.75 -8.27 -24.35
C VAL A 227 -1.41 -8.54 -25.81
N ALA A 228 -2.15 -9.45 -26.44
CA ALA A 228 -1.98 -9.81 -27.83
C ALA A 228 -3.36 -9.78 -28.48
N GLU A 229 -3.58 -9.06 -29.57
CA GLU A 229 -4.83 -9.24 -30.29
C GLU A 229 -4.75 -10.37 -31.30
N GLY A 230 -5.85 -11.11 -31.40
CA GLY A 230 -6.04 -12.06 -32.49
C GLY A 230 -6.32 -11.40 -33.85
N SER A 231 -6.41 -10.06 -33.94
CA SER A 231 -6.91 -9.38 -35.15
C SER A 231 -6.38 -7.96 -35.44
N GLY A 232 -5.21 -7.56 -34.93
CA GLY A 232 -4.57 -6.26 -35.26
C GLY A 232 -5.34 -5.08 -34.67
N GLY A 233 -5.38 -5.04 -33.34
CA GLY A 233 -6.42 -4.41 -32.55
C GLY A 233 -5.93 -3.62 -31.34
N ASP A 234 -4.74 -2.98 -31.32
CA ASP A 234 -3.98 -2.64 -30.11
C ASP A 234 -4.87 -2.18 -28.93
N ALA A 235 -4.75 -2.87 -27.80
CA ALA A 235 -5.19 -2.43 -26.50
C ALA A 235 -3.96 -1.97 -25.72
N GLN A 236 -3.86 -0.68 -25.46
CA GLN A 236 -2.79 -0.17 -24.61
C GLN A 236 -3.08 -0.55 -23.17
N LEU A 237 -2.13 -1.24 -22.51
CA LEU A 237 -2.11 -1.32 -21.06
C LEU A 237 -1.85 0.09 -20.55
N VAL A 238 -2.92 0.83 -20.24
CA VAL A 238 -2.78 2.09 -19.52
C VAL A 238 -2.42 1.68 -18.10
N ALA A 239 -1.14 1.81 -17.74
CA ALA A 239 -0.70 1.74 -16.36
C ALA A 239 -1.38 2.90 -15.61
N GLY A 240 -2.64 2.73 -15.24
CA GLY A 240 -3.32 3.61 -14.31
C GLY A 240 -2.67 3.36 -12.97
N SER A 241 -1.53 4.00 -12.72
CA SER A 241 -0.66 3.79 -11.57
C SER A 241 -0.57 2.31 -11.18
N SER A 242 0.48 1.59 -11.58
CA SER A 242 0.83 0.31 -10.96
C SER A 242 1.14 0.55 -9.48
N THR A 243 0.12 0.78 -8.66
CA THR A 243 0.23 0.76 -7.21
C THR A 243 0.37 -0.70 -6.88
N CYS A 244 1.60 -1.14 -6.69
CA CYS A 244 1.93 -2.49 -6.30
C CYS A 244 1.38 -2.71 -4.87
N THR A 245 0.10 -3.09 -4.77
CA THR A 245 -0.59 -3.57 -3.57
C THR A 245 -2.05 -3.97 -3.90
N PRO A 246 -2.54 -5.12 -3.42
CA PRO A 246 -2.09 -6.48 -3.67
C PRO A 246 -2.71 -7.10 -4.95
N THR A 247 -3.18 -6.28 -5.90
CA THR A 247 -4.00 -6.77 -7.03
C THR A 247 -3.59 -6.09 -8.34
N PRO A 248 -3.08 -6.81 -9.35
CA PRO A 248 -2.86 -6.22 -10.66
C PRO A 248 -4.22 -5.81 -11.24
N VAL A 249 -4.36 -4.53 -11.58
CA VAL A 249 -5.49 -4.01 -12.35
C VAL A 249 -4.93 -3.53 -13.68
N ALA A 250 -5.46 -4.05 -14.80
CA ALA A 250 -5.15 -3.53 -16.12
C ALA A 250 -6.33 -2.72 -16.65
N VAL A 251 -6.04 -1.59 -17.28
CA VAL A 251 -7.03 -0.79 -18.00
C VAL A 251 -6.70 -0.88 -19.48
N MET A 252 -7.65 -1.42 -20.26
CA MET A 252 -7.56 -1.56 -21.70
C MET A 252 -8.46 -0.55 -22.37
N THR A 253 -7.95 0.15 -23.37
CA THR A 253 -8.71 1.05 -24.25
C THR A 253 -8.30 0.79 -25.69
N GLY A 254 -9.19 1.06 -26.65
CA GLY A 254 -8.83 0.95 -28.06
C GLY A 254 -7.69 1.90 -28.45
N ASN A 255 -6.68 1.39 -29.16
CA ASN A 255 -5.52 2.15 -29.63
C ASN A 255 -5.74 2.69 -31.06
N PRO A 256 -5.52 3.98 -31.32
CA PRO A 256 -5.60 4.55 -32.67
C PRO A 256 -4.50 4.09 -33.65
N GLY A 257 -3.36 3.60 -33.16
CA GLY A 257 -2.24 3.19 -34.01
C GLY A 257 -2.42 1.81 -34.65
N HIS A 258 -3.04 0.88 -33.93
CA HIS A 258 -3.17 -0.49 -34.42
C HIS A 258 -4.46 -1.17 -33.94
N GLY A 259 -5.48 -0.43 -33.47
CA GLY A 259 -6.65 -1.03 -32.83
C GLY A 259 -8.04 -0.44 -33.07
N GLN A 260 -9.06 -1.17 -32.60
CA GLN A 260 -10.44 -0.69 -32.64
C GLN A 260 -10.65 0.35 -31.52
N VAL A 261 -10.37 1.61 -31.84
CA VAL A 261 -10.59 2.79 -30.98
C VAL A 261 -12.04 2.90 -30.52
N SER A 262 -12.97 2.43 -31.36
CA SER A 262 -14.39 2.55 -31.14
C SER A 262 -15.09 1.21 -31.35
N ILE A 263 -16.18 1.00 -30.62
CA ILE A 263 -17.12 -0.10 -30.79
C ILE A 263 -18.51 0.45 -31.11
N SER A 264 -19.32 -0.36 -31.77
CA SER A 264 -20.74 -0.10 -32.00
C SER A 264 -21.51 -1.43 -32.02
N ALA A 265 -22.84 -1.35 -32.04
CA ALA A 265 -23.72 -2.49 -32.22
C ALA A 265 -23.33 -3.22 -33.51
N GLY A 266 -22.95 -4.50 -33.39
CA GLY A 266 -22.48 -5.32 -34.50
C GLY A 266 -20.98 -5.21 -34.82
N SER A 267 -20.26 -4.26 -34.25
CA SER A 267 -18.81 -4.09 -34.43
C SER A 267 -18.07 -4.16 -33.08
N PRO A 268 -17.86 -5.36 -32.52
CA PRO A 268 -17.21 -5.54 -31.22
C PRO A 268 -15.69 -5.49 -31.32
N ALA A 269 -15.05 -5.02 -30.25
CA ALA A 269 -13.60 -5.14 -30.07
C ALA A 269 -13.24 -6.51 -29.50
N GLN A 270 -12.08 -7.03 -29.91
CA GLN A 270 -11.53 -8.28 -29.41
C GLN A 270 -10.03 -8.14 -29.17
N PHE A 271 -9.57 -8.65 -28.04
CA PHE A 271 -8.16 -8.73 -27.71
C PHE A 271 -7.92 -9.97 -26.87
N GLN A 272 -6.66 -10.35 -26.67
CA GLN A 272 -6.29 -11.46 -25.79
C GLN A 272 -5.30 -10.98 -24.74
N ILE A 273 -5.34 -11.62 -23.59
CA ILE A 273 -4.39 -11.42 -22.52
C ILE A 273 -3.72 -12.74 -22.29
N ALA A 274 -2.41 -12.69 -22.14
CA ALA A 274 -1.62 -13.84 -21.80
C ALA A 274 -0.62 -13.56 -20.69
N GLY A 275 -0.18 -14.63 -20.07
CA GLY A 275 0.87 -14.57 -19.06
C GLY A 275 1.11 -15.93 -18.43
N THR A 276 1.86 -15.94 -17.33
CA THR A 276 2.28 -17.19 -16.70
C THR A 276 1.87 -17.32 -15.25
N ARG A 277 1.74 -18.56 -14.78
CA ARG A 277 1.40 -18.87 -13.38
C ARG A 277 2.55 -18.61 -12.41
N ASN A 278 3.80 -18.58 -12.87
CA ASN A 278 5.00 -18.57 -12.02
C ASN A 278 5.94 -17.36 -12.22
N GLY A 279 5.59 -16.36 -13.03
CA GLY A 279 6.48 -15.22 -13.30
C GLY A 279 7.85 -15.61 -13.88
N ALA A 280 7.96 -16.81 -14.47
CA ALA A 280 9.16 -17.27 -15.16
C ALA A 280 9.15 -16.66 -16.57
N SER A 281 9.59 -15.41 -16.66
CA SER A 281 9.53 -14.60 -17.87
C SER A 281 10.38 -15.20 -19.01
N TYR A 282 9.74 -15.47 -20.15
CA TYR A 282 10.38 -15.35 -21.47
C TYR A 282 9.73 -14.15 -22.17
N GLY A 283 10.26 -12.96 -21.90
CA GLY A 283 9.78 -11.69 -22.44
C GLY A 283 9.36 -10.72 -21.33
N THR A 284 10.05 -9.59 -21.25
CA THR A 284 9.82 -8.54 -20.27
C THR A 284 8.57 -7.73 -20.60
N VAL A 285 7.50 -7.95 -19.84
CA VAL A 285 6.69 -6.83 -19.37
C VAL A 285 7.06 -6.65 -17.91
N VAL A 286 7.96 -5.69 -17.69
CA VAL A 286 8.23 -5.19 -16.35
C VAL A 286 6.99 -4.38 -15.97
N LEU A 287 6.14 -4.94 -15.11
CA LEU A 287 5.31 -4.10 -14.24
C LEU A 287 6.32 -3.46 -13.28
N ASP A 288 6.84 -2.28 -13.65
CA ASP A 288 7.85 -1.60 -12.86
C ASP A 288 7.21 -1.24 -11.51
N CYS A 289 7.71 -1.91 -10.48
CA CYS A 289 7.30 -1.78 -9.08
C CYS A 289 8.47 -1.19 -8.27
N SER A 290 9.10 -0.13 -8.79
CA SER A 290 10.08 0.68 -8.05
C SER A 290 9.41 1.78 -7.24
#